data_AF-A0AAD9UB72-F1
#
_entry.id   AF-A0AAD9UB72-F1
#
_cell.length_a   1.000
_cell.length_b   1.000
_cell.length_c   1.000
_cell.angle_alpha   90.00
_cell.angle_beta   90.00
_cell.angle_gamma   90.00
#
_symmetry.space_group_name_H-M   'P 1'
#
loop_
_entity.id
_entity.type
_entity.pdbx_description
1 polymer ?
#
loop_
_entity_poly.entity_id
_entity_poly.type
_entity_poly.pdbx_seq_one_letter_code
_entity_poly.pdbx_strand_id
1 'polypeptide(L)' 'MASRAATTTPPFASAARISDSECFPQYTASLKCLEEFSSDKSRCQEHFDVYKECKKREREARLERNKSRSLFS' A
#
# COMPACT_ATOMS: atom_id res chain seq x y z
N MET A 1 -16.48 40.50 7.68
CA MET A 1 -15.54 39.62 6.95
C MET A 1 -14.98 38.59 7.90
N ALA A 2 -15.12 37.29 7.59
CA ALA A 2 -14.16 36.22 7.89
C ALA A 2 -14.82 34.89 7.51
N SER A 3 -14.57 34.45 6.28
CA SER A 3 -14.98 33.17 5.73
C SER A 3 -14.41 32.05 6.60
N ARG A 4 -15.29 31.24 7.19
CA ARG A 4 -14.89 29.98 7.84
C ARG A 4 -14.30 29.08 6.76
N ALA A 5 -12.99 28.88 6.86
CA ALA A 5 -12.23 27.97 6.01
C ALA A 5 -12.98 26.64 5.90
N ALA A 6 -13.27 26.25 4.66
CA ALA A 6 -13.79 24.94 4.35
C ALA A 6 -12.81 23.89 4.88
N THR A 7 -13.20 23.18 5.93
CA THR A 7 -12.50 22.00 6.39
C THR A 7 -12.66 20.94 5.30
N THR A 8 -11.77 20.93 4.32
CA THR A 8 -11.67 19.86 3.33
C THR A 8 -11.07 18.64 4.02
N THR A 9 -11.87 17.95 4.84
CA THR A 9 -11.57 16.57 5.22
C THR A 9 -11.62 15.72 3.94
N PRO A 10 -10.51 15.09 3.51
CA PRO A 10 -10.53 14.23 2.34
C PRO A 10 -11.51 13.06 2.59
N PRO A 11 -12.30 12.64 1.58
CA PRO A 11 -13.45 11.76 1.79
C PRO A 11 -13.12 10.34 2.27
N PHE A 12 -11.86 9.93 2.35
CA PHE A 12 -11.46 8.66 2.96
C PHE A 12 -9.95 8.64 3.22
N ALA A 13 -9.51 8.99 4.42
CA ALA A 13 -8.10 8.87 4.85
C ALA A 13 -7.59 7.41 4.94
N SER A 14 -8.42 6.44 4.54
CA SER A 14 -8.18 5.00 4.67
C SER A 14 -7.77 4.31 3.37
N ALA A 15 -7.87 5.00 2.21
CA ALA A 15 -7.26 4.52 0.96
C ALA A 15 -5.88 5.15 0.83
N ALA A 16 -4.93 4.65 1.62
CA ALA A 16 -3.52 4.96 1.39
C ALA A 16 -3.20 4.66 -0.07
N ARG A 17 -2.71 5.65 -0.82
CA ARG A 17 -2.38 5.41 -2.22
C ARG A 17 -1.27 4.36 -2.28
N ILE A 18 -1.18 3.62 -3.39
CA ILE A 18 -0.11 2.64 -3.57
C ILE A 18 1.28 3.32 -3.48
N SER A 19 1.37 4.61 -3.83
CA SER A 19 2.56 5.45 -3.66
C SER A 19 2.97 5.68 -2.20
N ASP A 20 2.03 5.60 -1.27
CA ASP A 20 2.24 5.92 0.15
C ASP A 20 2.54 4.64 0.96
N SER A 21 2.47 3.49 0.31
CA SER A 21 2.77 2.17 0.88
C SER A 21 4.27 1.92 0.87
N GLU A 22 4.79 1.31 1.92
CA GLU A 22 6.20 0.86 1.99
C GLU A 22 6.51 -0.18 0.90
N CYS A 23 5.48 -0.76 0.30
CA CYS A 23 5.56 -1.73 -0.80
C CYS A 23 5.67 -1.10 -2.19
N PHE A 24 5.58 0.23 -2.29
CA PHE A 24 5.67 0.96 -3.55
C PHE A 24 6.95 0.67 -4.36
N PRO A 25 8.16 0.59 -3.74
CA PRO A 25 9.38 0.29 -4.49
C PRO A 25 9.31 -1.04 -5.23
N GLN A 26 8.75 -2.07 -4.58
CA GLN A 26 8.61 -3.41 -5.17
C GLN A 26 7.54 -3.44 -6.26
N TYR A 27 6.45 -2.69 -6.06
CA TYR A 27 5.45 -2.48 -7.10
C TYR A 27 6.06 -1.84 -8.35
N THR A 28 6.82 -0.75 -8.19
CA THR A 28 7.48 -0.09 -9.33
C THR A 28 8.54 -0.98 -10.00
N ALA A 29 9.28 -1.79 -9.24
CA ALA A 29 10.23 -2.75 -9.78
C ALA A 29 9.54 -3.84 -10.62
N SER A 30 8.39 -4.34 -10.15
CA SER A 30 7.60 -5.33 -10.89
C SER A 30 7.08 -4.79 -12.22
N LEU A 31 6.68 -3.51 -12.26
CA LEU A 31 6.25 -2.85 -13.49
C LEU A 31 7.40 -2.64 -14.48
N LYS A 32 8.56 -2.19 -14.00
CA LYS A 32 9.77 -2.06 -14.84
C LYS A 32 10.20 -3.39 -15.42
N CYS A 33 10.15 -4.47 -14.63
CA CYS A 33 10.46 -5.80 -15.13
C CYS A 33 9.49 -6.25 -16.23
N LEU A 34 8.20 -5.93 -16.13
CA LEU A 34 7.24 -6.23 -17.19
C LEU A 34 7.47 -5.40 -18.46
N GLU A 35 7.97 -4.17 -18.33
CA GLU A 35 8.35 -3.31 -19.46
C GLU A 35 9.57 -3.88 -20.21
N GLU A 36 10.56 -4.42 -19.48
CA GLU A 36 11.78 -5.00 -20.05
C GLU A 36 11.62 -6.44 -20.54
N PHE A 37 10.86 -7.27 -19.81
CA PHE A 37 10.70 -8.71 -20.04
C PHE A 37 9.26 -9.08 -20.38
N SER A 38 8.66 -8.37 -21.34
CA SER A 38 7.27 -8.61 -21.77
C SER A 38 6.98 -10.05 -22.18
N SER A 39 7.99 -10.75 -22.70
CA SER A 39 7.96 -12.15 -23.17
C SER A 39 8.13 -13.15 -22.02
N ASP A 40 9.04 -12.85 -21.09
CA ASP A 40 9.48 -13.76 -20.01
C ASP A 40 9.00 -13.25 -18.65
N LYS A 41 7.66 -13.15 -18.50
CA LYS A 41 7.01 -12.69 -17.27
C LYS A 41 7.39 -13.51 -16.03
N SER A 42 7.80 -14.77 -16.21
CA SER A 42 8.28 -15.65 -15.14
C SER A 42 9.50 -15.08 -14.42
N ARG A 43 10.34 -14.28 -15.10
CA ARG A 43 11.50 -13.61 -14.50
C ARG A 43 11.11 -12.51 -13.52
N CYS A 44 9.91 -11.94 -13.68
CA CYS A 44 9.39 -10.90 -12.82
C CYS A 44 8.60 -11.45 -11.62
N GLN A 45 8.42 -12.77 -11.53
CA GLN A 45 7.61 -13.41 -10.50
C GLN A 45 8.10 -13.08 -9.08
N GLU A 46 9.42 -13.03 -8.90
CA GLU A 46 10.05 -12.67 -7.62
C GLU A 46 9.62 -11.26 -7.15
N HIS A 47 9.58 -10.26 -8.05
CA HIS A 47 9.13 -8.91 -7.70
C HIS A 47 7.66 -8.89 -7.26
N PHE A 48 6.81 -9.70 -7.88
CA PHE A 48 5.40 -9.83 -7.47
C PHE A 48 5.26 -10.53 -6.13
N ASP A 49 6.06 -11.56 -5.87
CA ASP A 49 6.00 -12.31 -4.62
C ASP A 49 6.51 -11.46 -3.45
N VAL A 50 7.59 -10.71 -3.64
CA VAL A 50 8.08 -9.73 -2.66
C VAL A 50 7.05 -8.63 -2.42
N TYR A 51 6.38 -8.13 -3.46
CA TYR A 51 5.29 -7.15 -3.30
C TYR A 51 4.10 -7.71 -2.50
N LYS A 52 3.67 -8.96 -2.77
CA LYS A 52 2.59 -9.63 -2.03
C LYS A 52 2.97 -9.81 -0.56
N GLU A 53 4.18 -10.28 -0.27
CA GLU A 53 4.67 -10.44 1.10
C GLU A 53 4.75 -9.09 1.82
N CYS A 54 5.14 -8.03 1.13
CA CYS A 54 5.10 -6.69 1.68
C CYS A 54 3.66 -6.26 2.05
N LYS A 55 2.68 -6.42 1.14
CA LYS A 55 1.27 -6.08 1.42
C LYS A 55 0.69 -6.92 2.55
N LYS A 56 1.10 -8.19 2.67
CA LYS A 56 0.72 -9.08 3.76
C LYS A 56 1.24 -8.56 5.10
N ARG A 57 2.52 -8.18 5.18
CA ARG A 57 3.12 -7.57 6.39
C ARG A 57 2.44 -6.26 6.78
N GLU A 58 2.13 -5.37 5.84
CA GLU A 58 1.38 -4.14 6.13
C GLU A 58 0.01 -4.45 6.75
N ARG A 59 -0.68 -5.49 6.25
CA ARG A 59 -1.97 -5.92 6.78
C ARG A 59 -1.83 -6.50 8.19
N GLU A 60 -0.82 -7.32 8.43
CA GLU A 60 -0.52 -7.89 9.76
C GLU A 60 -0.18 -6.79 10.77
N ALA A 61 0.67 -5.81 10.40
CA ALA A 61 0.99 -4.66 11.24
C ALA A 61 -0.23 -3.78 11.55
N ARG A 62 -1.22 -3.72 10.66
CA ARG A 62 -2.51 -3.07 10.93
C ARG A 62 -3.38 -3.90 11.88
N LEU A 63 -3.41 -5.21 11.71
CA LEU A 63 -4.18 -6.12 12.56
C LEU A 63 -3.62 -6.15 13.99
N GLU A 64 -2.31 -6.20 14.18
CA GLU A 64 -1.69 -6.13 15.52
C GLU A 64 -1.98 -4.81 16.22
N ARG A 65 -1.92 -3.67 15.50
CA ARG A 65 -2.35 -2.37 16.03
C ARG A 65 -3.84 -2.30 16.34
N ASN A 66 -4.68 -3.04 15.63
CA ASN A 66 -6.12 -3.09 15.92
C ASN A 66 -6.41 -3.99 17.13
N LYS A 67 -5.68 -5.11 17.25
CA LYS A 67 -5.75 -6.05 18.37
C LYS A 67 -5.39 -5.37 19.69
N SER A 68 -4.36 -4.54 19.72
CA SER A 68 -4.00 -3.76 20.93
C SER A 68 -5.00 -2.65 21.27
N ARG A 69 -5.82 -2.21 20.32
CA ARG A 69 -6.89 -1.23 20.52
C ARG A 69 -8.23 -1.85 20.92
N SER A 70 -8.37 -3.16 20.81
CA SER A 70 -9.52 -3.93 21.27
C SER A 70 -9.43 -4.15 22.79
N LEU A 71 -9.58 -3.07 23.57
CA LEU A 71 -9.67 -3.12 25.04
C LEU A 71 -11.13 -3.08 25.56
N PHE A 72 -12.13 -3.33 24.70
CA PHE A 72 -13.53 -3.42 25.11
C PHE A 72 -14.22 -4.59 24.40
N SER A 73 -14.33 -5.71 25.11
CA SER A 73 -15.54 -6.53 25.16
C SER A 73 -15.85 -6.82 26.62
#